data_AF-A0A109WAL6-F1
#
_entry.id   AF-A0A109WAL6-F1
#
_cell.length_a   1.000
_cell.length_b   1.000
_cell.length_c   1.000
_cell.angle_alpha   90.00
_cell.angle_beta   90.00
_cell.angle_gamma   90.00
#
_symmetry.space_group_name_H-M   'P 1'
#
loop_
_entity.id
_entity.type
_entity.pdbx_description
1 polymer ?
#
loop_
_entity_poly.entity_id
_entity_poly.type
_entity_poly.pdbx_seq_one_letter_code
_entity_poly.pdbx_strand_id
1 'polypeptide(L)' 'MKYELHALGEKFIIEQGIEIGGADVEEAADIALAFRRGGTFTALTTHGEITFNVPDGGIPVWVKPLKQSEGWAQVM' A
#
# COMPACT_ATOMS: atom_id res chain seq x y z
N MET A 1 -1.92 6.42 10.52
CA MET A 1 -1.10 7.05 9.44
C MET A 1 -1.65 6.62 8.09
N LYS A 2 -1.36 7.34 6.98
CA LYS A 2 -1.72 6.89 5.61
C LYS A 2 -0.46 6.63 4.78
N TYR A 3 -0.55 5.71 3.85
CA TYR A 3 0.52 5.35 2.93
C TYR A 3 0.00 5.40 1.50
N GLU A 4 0.80 5.98 0.62
CA GLU A 4 0.60 5.95 -0.81
C GLU A 4 1.38 4.78 -1.39
N LEU A 5 0.67 3.83 -1.99
CA LEU A 5 1.20 2.66 -2.65
C LEU A 5 1.12 2.84 -4.16
N HIS A 6 2.25 2.70 -4.86
CA HIS A 6 2.32 2.61 -6.31
C HIS A 6 2.66 1.18 -6.69
N ALA A 7 1.72 0.50 -7.34
CA ALA A 7 1.86 -0.88 -7.78
C ALA A 7 1.18 -1.04 -9.15
N LEU A 8 1.80 -1.79 -10.06
CA LEU A 8 1.22 -2.13 -11.37
C LEU A 8 0.80 -0.92 -12.24
N GLY A 9 1.43 0.25 -12.03
CA GLY A 9 1.08 1.49 -12.73
C GLY A 9 -0.12 2.25 -12.13
N GLU A 10 -0.69 1.75 -11.04
CA GLU A 10 -1.77 2.40 -10.30
C GLU A 10 -1.30 2.92 -8.94
N LYS A 11 -2.06 3.88 -8.42
CA LYS A 11 -1.85 4.49 -7.10
C LYS A 11 -3.02 4.18 -6.17
N PHE A 12 -2.70 3.70 -4.99
CA PHE A 12 -3.64 3.37 -3.92
C PHE A 12 -3.26 4.09 -2.64
N ILE A 13 -4.25 4.43 -1.82
CA ILE A 13 -4.00 4.88 -0.44
C ILE A 13 -4.43 3.77 0.51
N ILE A 14 -3.52 3.44 1.42
CA ILE A 14 -3.65 2.41 2.46
C ILE A 14 -3.54 3.08 3.82
N GLU A 15 -4.37 2.67 4.79
CA GLU A 15 -4.28 3.16 6.16
C GLU A 15 -3.41 2.25 7.03
N GLN A 16 -2.73 2.82 8.01
CA GLN A 16 -2.02 2.06 9.04
C GLN A 16 -3.02 1.26 9.87
N GLY A 17 -2.64 0.04 10.28
CA GLY A 17 -3.48 -0.86 11.06
C GLY A 17 -4.48 -1.68 10.24
N ILE A 18 -4.39 -1.65 8.90
CA ILE A 18 -5.06 -2.67 8.07
C ILE A 18 -4.20 -3.92 7.98
N GLU A 19 -4.83 -5.07 7.73
CA GLU A 19 -4.12 -6.32 7.44
C GLU A 19 -3.78 -6.40 5.94
N ILE A 20 -2.53 -6.73 5.63
CA ILE A 20 -2.07 -7.05 4.28
C ILE A 20 -1.28 -8.36 4.33
N GLY A 21 -1.77 -9.38 3.63
CA GLY A 21 -1.06 -10.66 3.52
C GLY A 21 -0.86 -11.37 4.87
N GLY A 22 -1.81 -11.21 5.79
CA GLY A 22 -1.78 -11.80 7.12
C GLY A 22 -0.84 -11.10 8.12
N ALA A 23 -0.41 -9.87 7.82
CA ALA A 23 0.33 -9.02 8.74
C ALA A 23 -0.32 -7.63 8.84
N ASP A 24 -0.39 -7.09 10.05
CA ASP A 24 -0.81 -5.71 10.28
C ASP A 24 0.20 -4.71 9.71
N VAL A 25 -0.30 -3.65 9.08
CA VAL A 25 0.53 -2.56 8.58
C VAL A 25 0.91 -1.64 9.72
N GLU A 26 2.12 -1.79 10.25
CA GLU A 26 2.70 -0.87 11.24
C GLU A 26 3.48 0.25 10.54
N GLU A 27 4.22 -0.09 9.48
CA GLU A 27 5.08 0.82 8.73
C GLU A 27 4.96 0.63 7.20
N ALA A 28 5.53 1.58 6.44
CA ALA A 28 5.58 1.48 4.99
C ALA A 28 6.36 0.23 4.49
N ALA A 29 7.31 -0.25 5.31
CA ALA A 29 8.11 -1.42 5.01
C ALA A 29 7.27 -2.71 5.00
N ASP A 30 6.22 -2.81 5.83
CA ASP A 30 5.36 -3.99 5.89
C ASP A 30 4.56 -4.16 4.61
N ILE A 31 4.05 -3.04 4.07
CA ILE A 31 3.39 -3.00 2.77
C ILE A 31 4.37 -3.50 1.69
N ALA A 32 5.57 -2.90 1.61
CA ALA A 32 6.56 -3.30 0.61
C ALA A 32 6.97 -4.79 0.75
N LEU A 33 7.02 -5.30 1.98
CA LEU A 33 7.37 -6.69 2.27
C LEU A 33 6.29 -7.66 1.77
N ALA A 34 5.01 -7.33 1.93
CA ALA A 34 3.91 -8.14 1.40
C ALA A 34 4.00 -8.30 -0.12
N PHE A 35 4.28 -7.21 -0.84
CA PHE A 35 4.49 -7.24 -2.29
C PHE A 35 5.80 -7.90 -2.73
N ARG A 36 6.81 -7.98 -1.86
CA ARG A 36 8.08 -8.68 -2.14
C ARG A 36 7.96 -10.19 -1.97
N ARG A 37 7.19 -10.66 -0.98
CA ARG A 37 7.05 -12.10 -0.69
C ARG A 37 6.29 -12.85 -1.80
N GLY A 38 5.43 -12.15 -2.53
CA GLY A 38 4.50 -12.80 -3.45
C GLY A 38 3.31 -13.42 -2.70
N GLY A 39 2.32 -13.86 -3.46
CA GLY A 39 1.08 -14.44 -2.94
C GLY A 39 -0.16 -13.60 -3.25
N THR A 40 -1.31 -14.14 -2.83
CA THR A 40 -2.61 -13.46 -2.97
C THR A 40 -3.03 -12.87 -1.63
N PHE A 41 -3.32 -11.58 -1.59
CA PHE A 41 -3.81 -10.91 -0.41
C PHE A 41 -4.80 -9.80 -0.75
N THR A 42 -5.69 -9.49 0.18
CA THR A 42 -6.64 -8.38 0.06
C THR A 42 -6.18 -7.24 0.94
N ALA A 43 -6.28 -6.01 0.45
CA ALA A 43 -6.02 -4.81 1.21
C ALA A 43 -7.17 -3.82 1.03
N LEU A 44 -7.56 -3.15 2.11
CA LEU A 44 -8.52 -2.06 2.05
C LEU A 44 -7.83 -0.78 1.53
N THR A 45 -8.35 -0.22 0.45
CA THR A 45 -7.80 0.97 -0.21
C THR A 45 -8.87 2.04 -0.43
N THR A 46 -8.48 3.20 -0.95
CA THR A 46 -9.42 4.25 -1.40
C THR A 46 -10.39 3.83 -2.51
N HIS A 47 -10.10 2.75 -3.24
CA HIS A 47 -11.02 2.20 -4.23
C HIS A 47 -11.88 1.06 -3.68
N GLY A 48 -11.84 0.84 -2.36
CA GLY A 48 -12.45 -0.31 -1.69
C GLY A 48 -11.44 -1.44 -1.46
N GLU A 49 -11.94 -2.63 -1.18
CA GLU A 49 -11.12 -3.83 -1.00
C GLU A 49 -10.56 -4.30 -2.35
N ILE A 50 -9.24 -4.33 -2.46
CA ILE A 50 -8.53 -4.80 -3.65
C ILE A 50 -7.78 -6.07 -3.30
N THR A 51 -7.96 -7.11 -4.12
CA THR A 51 -7.16 -8.33 -4.06
C THR A 51 -5.98 -8.23 -5.01
N PHE A 52 -4.77 -8.29 -4.47
CA PHE A 52 -3.53 -8.34 -5.22
C PHE A 52 -3.13 -9.79 -5.40
N ASN A 53 -2.89 -10.20 -6.66
CA ASN A 53 -2.26 -11.47 -6.97
C ASN A 53 -0.82 -11.20 -7.41
N VAL A 54 0.10 -11.36 -6.47
CA VAL A 54 1.52 -11.07 -6.67
C VAL A 54 2.25 -12.37 -7.00
N PRO A 55 2.96 -12.48 -8.14
CA PRO A 55 3.73 -13.67 -8.49
C PRO A 55 4.80 -14.00 -7.44
N ASP A 56 5.19 -15.28 -7.38
CA ASP A 56 6.36 -15.72 -6.62
C ASP A 56 7.61 -14.93 -7.06
N GLY A 57 8.30 -14.31 -6.10
CA GLY A 57 9.39 -13.37 -6.35
C GLY A 57 9.01 -11.89 -6.24
N GLY A 58 7.71 -11.60 -6.08
CA GLY A 58 7.20 -10.27 -5.79
C GLY A 58 7.06 -9.36 -7.01
N ILE A 59 6.53 -8.15 -6.79
CA ILE A 59 6.52 -7.07 -7.78
C ILE A 59 7.18 -5.82 -7.21
N PRO A 60 7.83 -5.01 -8.04
CA PRO A 60 8.33 -3.72 -7.60
C PRO A 60 7.15 -2.83 -7.20
N VAL A 61 7.19 -2.33 -5.97
CA VAL A 61 6.25 -1.34 -5.46
C VAL A 61 6.99 -0.18 -4.84
N TRP A 62 6.36 0.98 -4.85
CA TRP A 62 6.83 2.13 -4.11
C TRP A 62 5.81 2.52 -3.07
N VAL A 63 6.27 2.67 -1.82
CA VAL A 63 5.41 3.01 -0.69
C VAL A 63 5.92 4.30 -0.07
N LYS A 64 5.06 5.32 0.02
CA LYS A 64 5.39 6.62 0.58
C LYS A 64 4.46 6.93 1.76
N PRO A 65 4.98 7.22 2.96
CA PRO A 65 4.16 7.69 4.07
C PRO A 65 3.58 9.09 3.75
N LEU A 66 2.28 9.26 3.93
CA LEU A 66 1.57 10.52 3.83
C LEU A 66 1.49 11.14 5.23
N LYS A 67 2.27 12.19 5.50
CA LYS A 67 2.16 12.95 6.76
C LYS A 67 0.80 13.66 6.79
N GLN A 68 0.12 13.62 7.93
CA GLN A 68 -1.20 14.25 8.15
C GLN A 68 -1.17 15.80 8.13
N SER A 69 -0.02 16.42 7.81
CA SER A 69 0.16 17.86 7.62
C SER A 69 0.83 18.16 6.28
N GLU A 70 0.22 17.71 5.19
CA GLU A 70 0.27 18.46 3.94
C GLU A 70 -1.17 18.73 3.54
N GLY A 71 -1.70 19.83 4.08
CA GLY A 71 -2.84 20.48 3.46
C GLY A 71 -2.53 20.67 1.97
N TRP A 72 -3.58 20.58 1.17
CA TRP A 72 -3.61 20.83 -0.25
C TRP A 72 -3.04 22.22 -0.61
N ALA A 73 -1.72 22.36 -0.57
CA ALA A 73 -0.98 23.50 -1.06
C ALA A 73 -0.34 23.10 -2.38
N GLN A 74 -0.86 23.71 -3.45
CA GLN A 74 -0.48 23.59 -4.87
C GLN A 74 -0.89 22.28 -5.55
N VAL A 75 -1.68 22.30 -6.63
CA VAL A 75 -1.58 23.23 -7.76
C VAL A 75 -2.98 23.64 -8.24
N MET A 76 -3.25 24.96 -8.23
CA MET A 76 -4.19 25.61 -9.14
C MET A 76 -3.56 25.70 -10.52
#